data_AF-A0AAW8L315-F1
#
_entry.id   AF-A0AAW8L315-F1
#
_cell.length_a   1.000
_cell.length_b   1.000
_cell.length_c   1.000
_cell.angle_alpha   90.00
_cell.angle_beta   90.00
_cell.angle_gamma   90.00
#
_symmetry.space_group_name_H-M   'P 1'
#
loop_
_entity.id
_entity.type
_entity.pdbx_description
1 polymer ?
#
loop_
_entity_poly.entity_id
_entity_poly.type
_entity_poly.pdbx_seq_one_letter_code
_entity_poly.pdbx_strand_id
1 'polypeptide(L)'
;ERAKGGVGLIVTGGISPNRQGWLAPAGGTMNSLFDIPQHRLVTHAVHKHGSKILMQILHAGRYGYQPFVVSSTAIKSPISPFKPRQLSEKNILSTIEDYAQCADIAKKAGYDGVEIMGSEGYLINQFLSRHVNQRTDRWGGEIENRMRFPVEIVKAIRAKVGEKFIICFRLSLLDLVHDG
;
A
#
# COMPACT_ATOMS: atom_id res chain seq x y z
N GLU A 1 11.00 -17.44 -15.57
CA GLU A 1 10.00 -18.53 -15.34
C GLU A 1 8.56 -18.13 -15.61
N ARG A 2 7.84 -17.42 -14.71
CA ARG A 2 6.37 -17.21 -14.87
C ARG A 2 6.01 -16.41 -16.13
N ALA A 3 6.78 -15.35 -16.42
CA ALA A 3 6.62 -14.57 -17.65
C ALA A 3 6.84 -15.43 -18.91
N LYS A 4 7.90 -16.25 -18.92
CA LYS A 4 8.18 -17.23 -19.99
C LYS A 4 7.05 -18.26 -20.16
N GLY A 5 6.33 -18.58 -19.08
CA GLY A 5 5.16 -19.45 -19.08
C GLY A 5 3.88 -18.84 -19.64
N GLY A 6 3.92 -17.60 -20.16
CA GLY A 6 2.78 -16.98 -20.86
C GLY A 6 1.87 -16.12 -20.00
N VAL A 7 2.25 -15.77 -18.76
CA VAL A 7 1.47 -14.86 -17.91
C VAL A 7 1.43 -13.46 -18.53
N GLY A 8 0.23 -12.90 -18.77
CA GLY A 8 0.07 -11.56 -19.34
C GLY A 8 0.44 -10.42 -18.36
N LEU A 9 0.10 -10.56 -17.09
CA LEU A 9 0.35 -9.57 -16.04
C LEU A 9 0.76 -10.24 -14.73
N ILE A 10 1.88 -9.79 -14.16
CA ILE A 10 2.41 -10.25 -12.87
C ILE A 10 2.23 -9.15 -11.82
N VAL A 11 1.93 -9.52 -10.58
CA VAL A 11 1.95 -8.62 -9.43
C VAL A 11 3.00 -9.12 -8.44
N THR A 12 3.88 -8.24 -7.96
CA THR A 12 4.89 -8.62 -6.96
C THR A 12 4.26 -8.90 -5.59
N GLY A 13 5.06 -9.46 -4.68
CA GLY A 13 4.76 -9.35 -3.25
C GLY A 13 4.71 -7.89 -2.78
N GLY A 14 4.13 -7.66 -1.60
CA GLY A 14 3.95 -6.33 -1.03
C GLY A 14 5.26 -5.64 -0.67
N ILE A 15 5.39 -4.40 -1.10
CA ILE A 15 6.55 -3.52 -0.87
C ILE A 15 6.07 -2.27 -0.14
N SER A 16 6.78 -1.90 0.93
CA SER A 16 6.36 -0.80 1.78
C SER A 16 6.72 0.57 1.20
N PRO A 17 5.79 1.56 1.24
CA PRO A 17 6.07 2.91 0.76
C PRO A 17 6.97 3.70 1.72
N ASN A 18 7.00 3.32 3.01
CA ASN A 18 7.84 3.92 4.03
C ASN A 18 8.18 2.88 5.11
N ARG A 19 9.05 3.25 6.05
CA ARG A 19 9.48 2.34 7.14
C ARG A 19 8.28 1.91 8.00
N GLN A 20 7.38 2.83 8.34
CA GLN A 20 6.20 2.53 9.16
C GLN A 20 5.27 1.48 8.55
N GLY A 21 5.34 1.29 7.23
CA GLY A 21 4.59 0.29 6.49
C GLY A 21 5.16 -1.13 6.53
N TRP A 22 6.34 -1.35 7.09
CA TRP A 22 6.96 -2.67 7.13
C TRP A 22 6.09 -3.72 7.79
N LEU A 23 5.89 -4.85 7.08
CA LEU A 23 5.29 -6.06 7.63
C LEU A 23 6.24 -6.78 8.59
N ALA A 24 7.49 -6.97 8.17
CA ALA A 24 8.57 -7.52 8.98
C ALA A 24 9.74 -6.50 9.02
N PRO A 25 10.57 -6.50 10.08
CA PRO A 25 11.75 -5.64 10.15
C PRO A 25 12.64 -5.82 8.93
N ALA A 26 13.12 -4.70 8.36
CA ALA A 26 13.92 -4.68 7.13
C ALA A 26 13.25 -5.33 5.90
N GLY A 27 11.92 -5.35 5.86
CA GLY A 27 11.16 -5.72 4.67
C GLY A 27 11.43 -4.78 3.48
N GLY A 28 11.11 -5.23 2.27
CA GLY A 28 11.32 -4.45 1.05
C GLY A 28 10.60 -3.10 1.09
N THR A 29 11.33 -2.04 0.76
CA THR A 29 10.80 -0.67 0.61
C THR A 29 11.09 -0.13 -0.78
N MET A 30 10.22 0.76 -1.24
CA MET A 30 10.43 1.53 -2.47
C MET A 30 10.21 3.00 -2.14
N ASN A 31 11.24 3.64 -1.57
CA ASN A 31 11.17 5.02 -1.10
C ASN A 31 12.39 5.87 -1.47
N SER A 32 13.39 5.26 -2.13
CA SER A 32 14.60 5.93 -2.58
C SER A 32 14.89 5.64 -4.05
N LEU A 33 15.54 6.59 -4.73
CA LEU A 33 16.03 6.35 -6.09
C LEU A 33 17.11 5.26 -6.14
N PHE A 34 17.76 4.97 -5.00
CA PHE A 34 18.73 3.89 -4.88
C PHE A 34 18.09 2.49 -4.96
N ASP A 35 16.77 2.36 -4.80
CA ASP A 35 16.05 1.09 -4.92
C ASP A 35 15.89 0.68 -6.40
N ILE A 36 15.90 1.66 -7.31
CA ILE A 36 15.61 1.48 -8.75
C ILE A 36 16.47 0.40 -9.43
N PRO A 37 17.82 0.37 -9.27
CA PRO A 37 18.65 -0.58 -10.02
C PRO A 37 18.27 -2.04 -9.77
N GLN A 38 17.96 -2.40 -8.52
CA GLN A 38 17.59 -3.79 -8.18
C GLN A 38 16.22 -4.16 -8.76
N HIS A 39 15.26 -3.24 -8.70
CA HIS A 39 13.93 -3.45 -9.27
C HIS A 39 13.97 -3.56 -10.81
N ARG A 40 14.85 -2.79 -11.47
CA ARG A 40 15.02 -2.86 -12.93
C ARG A 40 15.46 -4.22 -13.44
N LEU A 41 16.23 -4.98 -12.65
CA LEU A 41 16.63 -6.34 -13.03
C LEU A 41 15.39 -7.23 -13.22
N VAL A 42 14.40 -7.08 -12.32
CA VAL A 42 13.16 -7.86 -12.36
C VAL A 42 12.25 -7.39 -13.49
N THR A 43 11.99 -6.09 -13.60
CA THR A 43 11.09 -5.54 -14.62
C THR A 43 11.61 -5.84 -16.04
N HIS A 44 12.91 -5.66 -16.27
CA HIS A 44 13.54 -5.99 -17.53
C HIS A 44 13.46 -7.48 -17.87
N ALA A 45 13.68 -8.36 -16.90
CA ALA A 45 13.56 -9.81 -17.11
C ALA A 45 12.11 -10.22 -17.47
N VAL A 46 11.11 -9.58 -16.89
CA VAL A 46 9.70 -9.84 -17.23
C VAL A 46 9.37 -9.33 -18.63
N HIS A 47 9.79 -8.12 -18.96
CA HIS A 47 9.54 -7.49 -20.26
C HIS A 47 10.18 -8.24 -21.43
N LYS A 48 11.32 -8.91 -21.23
CA LYS A 48 11.95 -9.78 -22.24
C LYS A 48 11.02 -10.90 -22.75
N HIS A 49 10.01 -11.27 -21.98
CA HIS A 49 9.05 -12.30 -22.32
C HIS A 49 7.67 -11.74 -22.73
N GLY A 50 7.57 -10.42 -22.98
CA GLY A 50 6.33 -9.77 -23.43
C GLY A 50 5.26 -9.60 -22.33
N SER A 51 5.54 -10.05 -21.11
CA SER A 51 4.66 -9.89 -19.95
C SER A 51 4.75 -8.50 -19.35
N LYS A 52 3.69 -8.10 -18.64
CA LYS A 52 3.62 -6.87 -17.84
C LYS A 52 3.82 -7.16 -16.36
N ILE A 53 4.26 -6.18 -15.59
CA ILE A 53 4.44 -6.32 -14.13
C ILE A 53 4.00 -5.09 -13.35
N LEU A 54 3.22 -5.32 -12.28
CA LEU A 54 2.85 -4.33 -11.28
C LEU A 54 3.62 -4.57 -9.98
N MET A 55 3.99 -3.47 -9.31
CA MET A 55 4.50 -3.53 -7.96
C MET A 55 3.36 -3.37 -6.96
N GLN A 56 3.20 -4.30 -6.02
CA GLN A 56 2.21 -4.14 -4.94
C GLN A 56 2.76 -3.20 -3.87
N ILE A 57 2.08 -2.09 -3.61
CA ILE A 57 2.35 -1.19 -2.49
C ILE A 57 1.53 -1.63 -1.29
N LEU A 58 2.22 -2.03 -0.21
CA LEU A 58 1.63 -2.56 1.01
C LEU A 58 2.15 -1.83 2.24
N HIS A 59 1.24 -1.23 3.01
CA HIS A 59 1.53 -0.68 4.32
C HIS A 59 0.82 -1.52 5.39
N ALA A 60 1.57 -2.22 6.23
CA ALA A 60 1.02 -3.21 7.17
C ALA A 60 0.10 -2.59 8.25
N GLY A 61 0.32 -1.31 8.56
CA GLY A 61 -0.46 -0.61 9.57
C GLY A 61 -0.28 -1.27 10.94
N ARG A 62 -1.36 -1.58 11.67
CA ARG A 62 -1.29 -2.26 12.97
C ARG A 62 -0.76 -3.70 12.95
N TYR A 63 -0.58 -4.32 11.77
CA TYR A 63 -0.06 -5.69 11.63
C TYR A 63 1.47 -5.76 11.42
N GLY A 64 2.15 -4.62 11.35
CA GLY A 64 3.62 -4.64 11.26
C GLY A 64 4.27 -5.25 12.50
N TYR A 65 5.30 -6.08 12.30
CA TYR A 65 6.05 -6.71 13.38
C TYR A 65 7.23 -5.83 13.82
N GLN A 66 6.95 -4.56 14.14
CA GLN A 66 7.94 -3.55 14.52
C GLN A 66 7.31 -2.43 15.38
N PRO A 67 8.07 -1.71 16.22
CA PRO A 67 7.49 -0.88 17.28
C PRO A 67 6.93 0.48 16.81
N PHE A 68 7.17 0.87 15.55
CA PHE A 68 6.72 2.15 14.99
C PHE A 68 5.47 2.02 14.11
N VAL A 69 4.71 0.93 14.29
CA VAL A 69 3.42 0.69 13.64
C VAL A 69 2.41 1.82 13.89
N VAL A 70 1.62 2.10 12.87
CA VAL A 70 0.60 3.14 12.85
C VAL A 70 -0.72 2.59 12.31
N SER A 71 -1.83 3.24 12.65
CA SER A 71 -3.15 2.86 12.15
C SER A 71 -4.10 4.06 12.16
N SER A 72 -5.34 3.84 11.73
CA SER A 72 -6.43 4.82 11.82
C SER A 72 -6.71 5.22 13.28
N THR A 73 -6.56 4.29 14.23
CA THR A 73 -6.69 4.51 15.68
C THR A 73 -5.61 3.77 16.47
N ALA A 74 -5.60 3.91 17.81
CA ALA A 74 -4.66 3.24 18.70
C ALA A 74 -5.13 1.83 19.17
N ILE A 75 -6.08 1.20 18.44
CA ILE A 75 -6.61 -0.13 18.78
C ILE A 75 -5.59 -1.21 18.39
N LYS A 76 -5.08 -1.93 19.41
CA LYS A 76 -4.15 -3.03 19.21
C LYS A 76 -4.82 -4.21 18.51
N SER A 77 -4.11 -4.84 17.58
CA SER A 77 -4.57 -6.11 16.98
C SER A 77 -4.37 -7.28 17.94
N PRO A 78 -5.31 -8.25 18.01
CA PRO A 78 -5.14 -9.47 18.79
C PRO A 78 -3.92 -10.33 18.37
N ILE A 79 -3.50 -10.21 17.11
CA ILE A 79 -2.44 -11.05 16.51
C ILE A 79 -1.09 -10.35 16.41
N SER A 80 -0.99 -9.08 16.79
CA SER A 80 0.26 -8.30 16.72
C SER A 80 0.78 -7.96 18.13
N PRO A 81 2.10 -8.07 18.39
CA PRO A 81 2.64 -7.72 19.70
C PRO A 81 2.62 -6.21 19.97
N PHE A 82 2.63 -5.36 18.92
CA PHE A 82 2.78 -3.92 19.05
C PHE A 82 1.43 -3.18 18.99
N LYS A 83 1.25 -2.18 19.86
CA LYS A 83 0.10 -1.27 19.82
C LYS A 83 0.37 -0.17 18.79
N PRO A 84 -0.52 0.05 17.80
CA PRO A 84 -0.31 1.09 16.81
C PRO A 84 -0.48 2.48 17.42
N ARG A 85 0.26 3.45 16.87
CA ARG A 85 -0.04 4.87 17.09
C ARG A 85 -1.12 5.33 16.11
N GLN A 86 -2.11 6.06 16.61
CA GLN A 86 -3.09 6.74 15.77
C GLN A 86 -2.39 7.80 14.90
N LEU A 87 -2.62 7.76 13.58
CA LEU A 87 -2.11 8.79 12.68
C LEU A 87 -2.76 10.15 12.95
N SER A 88 -1.96 11.21 13.02
CA SER A 88 -2.48 12.59 12.95
C SER A 88 -2.76 12.97 11.50
N GLU A 89 -3.59 13.98 11.25
CA GLU A 89 -3.88 14.45 9.89
C GLU A 89 -2.62 14.74 9.07
N LYS A 90 -1.63 15.42 9.66
CA LYS A 90 -0.33 15.65 9.03
C LYS A 90 0.35 14.34 8.59
N ASN A 91 0.32 13.32 9.44
CA ASN A 91 0.92 12.02 9.11
C ASN A 91 0.09 11.23 8.10
N ILE A 92 -1.24 11.40 8.08
CA ILE A 92 -2.12 10.83 7.04
C ILE A 92 -1.74 11.41 5.67
N LEU A 93 -1.64 12.74 5.58
CA LEU A 93 -1.25 13.44 4.35
C LEU A 93 0.18 13.06 3.92
N SER A 94 1.13 12.97 4.85
CA SER A 94 2.48 12.48 4.56
C SER A 94 2.46 11.04 4.04
N THR A 95 1.63 10.17 4.61
CA THR A 95 1.52 8.78 4.15
C THR A 95 0.96 8.72 2.73
N ILE A 96 -0.04 9.55 2.40
CA ILE A 96 -0.59 9.66 1.03
C ILE A 96 0.53 10.03 0.05
N GLU A 97 1.37 11.00 0.41
CA GLU A 97 2.51 11.40 -0.43
C GLU A 97 3.55 10.29 -0.57
N ASP A 98 3.81 9.52 0.50
CA ASP A 98 4.71 8.36 0.45
C ASP A 98 4.21 7.30 -0.54
N TYR A 99 2.91 7.03 -0.59
CA TYR A 99 2.31 6.13 -1.59
C TYR A 99 2.51 6.66 -3.02
N ALA A 100 2.28 7.95 -3.24
CA ALA A 100 2.48 8.57 -4.54
C ALA A 100 3.96 8.53 -4.97
N GLN A 101 4.88 8.86 -4.07
CA GLN A 101 6.32 8.80 -4.31
C GLN A 101 6.78 7.36 -4.60
N CYS A 102 6.30 6.38 -3.83
CA CYS A 102 6.57 4.96 -4.06
C CYS A 102 6.15 4.53 -5.48
N ALA A 103 4.96 4.94 -5.92
CA ALA A 103 4.49 4.64 -7.28
C ALA A 103 5.32 5.33 -8.38
N ASP A 104 5.76 6.57 -8.17
CA ASP A 104 6.65 7.28 -9.10
C ASP A 104 8.03 6.60 -9.22
N ILE A 105 8.62 6.18 -8.09
CA ILE A 105 9.88 5.43 -8.11
C ILE A 105 9.67 4.07 -8.79
N ALA A 106 8.56 3.38 -8.55
CA ALA A 106 8.21 2.13 -9.22
C ALA A 106 8.13 2.33 -10.75
N LYS A 107 7.48 3.41 -11.20
CA LYS A 107 7.45 3.78 -12.62
C LYS A 107 8.86 3.99 -13.18
N LYS A 108 9.72 4.71 -12.47
CA LYS A 108 11.13 4.94 -12.86
C LYS A 108 11.96 3.64 -12.89
N ALA A 109 11.58 2.65 -12.08
CA ALA A 109 12.15 1.30 -12.10
C ALA A 109 11.60 0.39 -13.21
N GLY A 110 10.69 0.90 -14.05
CA GLY A 110 10.19 0.18 -15.20
C GLY A 110 9.02 -0.75 -14.91
N TYR A 111 8.34 -0.61 -13.76
CA TYR A 111 7.04 -1.27 -13.59
C TYR A 111 6.02 -0.68 -14.56
N ASP A 112 5.07 -1.50 -15.03
CA ASP A 112 3.98 -1.05 -15.89
C ASP A 112 2.84 -0.39 -15.10
N GLY A 113 2.86 -0.56 -13.78
CA GLY A 113 1.91 0.02 -12.85
C GLY A 113 2.16 -0.40 -11.41
N VAL A 114 1.19 -0.07 -10.56
CA VAL A 114 1.18 -0.49 -9.15
C VAL A 114 -0.15 -1.11 -8.77
N GLU A 115 -0.10 -2.03 -7.81
CA GLU A 115 -1.28 -2.48 -7.09
C GLU A 115 -1.29 -1.84 -5.70
N ILE A 116 -2.39 -1.22 -5.31
CA ILE A 116 -2.61 -0.67 -3.98
C ILE A 116 -3.29 -1.74 -3.14
N MET A 117 -2.60 -2.25 -2.13
CA MET A 117 -3.15 -3.25 -1.19
C MET A 117 -4.16 -2.58 -0.24
N GLY A 118 -5.44 -2.67 -0.59
CA GLY A 118 -6.56 -2.11 0.17
C GLY A 118 -7.29 -3.10 1.08
N SER A 119 -6.82 -4.35 1.19
CA SER A 119 -7.54 -5.46 1.82
C SER A 119 -6.76 -6.11 2.99
N GLU A 120 -7.20 -7.30 3.43
CA GLU A 120 -6.51 -8.16 4.42
C GLU A 120 -6.27 -7.51 5.78
N GLY A 121 -7.03 -6.46 6.12
CA GLY A 121 -6.86 -5.75 7.40
C GLY A 121 -5.59 -4.89 7.50
N TYR A 122 -4.89 -4.62 6.39
CA TYR A 122 -3.74 -3.69 6.35
C TYR A 122 -4.17 -2.22 6.47
N LEU A 123 -3.22 -1.26 6.42
CA LEU A 123 -3.48 0.14 6.80
C LEU A 123 -4.70 0.74 6.10
N ILE A 124 -4.83 0.56 4.78
CA ILE A 124 -5.97 1.09 4.03
C ILE A 124 -7.27 0.46 4.52
N ASN A 125 -7.31 -0.85 4.73
CA ASN A 125 -8.48 -1.53 5.28
C ASN A 125 -8.79 -1.08 6.72
N GLN A 126 -7.77 -0.72 7.50
CA GLN A 126 -7.94 -0.19 8.86
C GLN A 126 -8.60 1.20 8.86
N PHE A 127 -8.49 1.99 7.78
CA PHE A 127 -9.27 3.22 7.60
C PHE A 127 -10.69 2.92 7.12
N LEU A 128 -10.88 1.87 6.32
CA LEU A 128 -12.19 1.48 5.80
C LEU A 128 -13.06 0.79 6.85
N SER A 129 -12.55 -0.13 7.66
CA SER A 129 -13.35 -0.91 8.62
C SER A 129 -13.79 -0.07 9.82
N ARG A 130 -15.09 -0.10 10.16
CA ARG A 130 -15.63 0.57 11.36
C ARG A 130 -15.08 -0.05 12.63
N HIS A 131 -14.81 -1.36 12.63
CA HIS A 131 -14.22 -2.06 13.76
C HIS A 131 -12.90 -1.41 14.23
N VAL A 132 -12.07 -0.94 13.30
CA VAL A 132 -10.76 -0.33 13.61
C VAL A 132 -10.82 1.20 13.61
N ASN A 133 -11.51 1.81 12.64
CA ASN A 133 -11.56 3.26 12.49
C ASN A 133 -12.64 3.90 13.37
N GLN A 134 -12.28 4.13 14.64
CA GLN A 134 -13.09 4.87 15.63
C GLN A 134 -12.79 6.38 15.66
N ARG A 135 -12.26 6.96 14.56
CA ARG A 135 -11.98 8.40 14.51
C ARG A 135 -13.28 9.20 14.37
N THR A 136 -13.28 10.39 14.96
CA THR A 136 -14.38 11.37 14.88
C THR A 136 -14.07 12.56 13.96
N ASP A 137 -12.87 12.58 13.36
CA ASP A 137 -12.48 13.61 12.39
C ASP A 137 -12.89 13.23 10.96
N ARG A 138 -12.49 14.05 9.98
CA ARG A 138 -12.82 13.86 8.55
C ARG A 138 -12.26 12.56 7.92
N TRP A 139 -11.52 11.76 8.68
CA TRP A 139 -10.93 10.49 8.25
C TRP A 139 -11.62 9.27 8.89
N GLY A 140 -12.69 9.45 9.67
CA GLY A 140 -13.50 8.37 10.23
C GLY A 140 -14.98 8.72 10.42
N GLY A 141 -15.72 7.83 11.08
CA GLY A 141 -17.17 7.91 11.20
C GLY A 141 -17.88 7.42 9.93
N GLU A 142 -18.55 8.33 9.25
CA GLU A 142 -19.33 8.03 8.04
C GLU A 142 -18.47 7.39 6.93
N ILE A 143 -19.13 6.65 6.03
CA ILE A 143 -18.45 5.88 4.99
C ILE A 143 -17.60 6.77 4.07
N GLU A 144 -18.07 7.97 3.74
CA GLU A 144 -17.37 8.94 2.90
C GLU A 144 -16.05 9.38 3.53
N ASN A 145 -16.02 9.55 4.85
CA ASN A 145 -14.81 9.93 5.59
C ASN A 145 -13.82 8.76 5.69
N ARG A 146 -14.32 7.54 5.92
CA ARG A 146 -13.48 6.32 5.95
C ARG A 146 -12.88 6.01 4.58
N MET A 147 -13.65 6.22 3.51
CA MET A 147 -13.19 6.08 2.11
C MET A 147 -12.23 7.19 1.68
N ARG A 148 -12.20 8.32 2.37
CA ARG A 148 -11.35 9.45 2.01
C ARG A 148 -9.88 9.06 1.89
N PHE A 149 -9.34 8.30 2.85
CA PHE A 149 -7.94 7.89 2.82
C PHE A 149 -7.55 7.10 1.56
N PRO A 150 -8.20 5.96 1.21
CA PRO A 150 -7.89 5.25 -0.03
C PRO A 150 -8.13 6.07 -1.29
N VAL A 151 -9.19 6.88 -1.33
CA VAL A 151 -9.51 7.71 -2.50
C VAL A 151 -8.41 8.75 -2.73
N GLU A 152 -7.95 9.43 -1.68
CA GLU A 152 -6.88 10.41 -1.78
C GLU A 152 -5.53 9.77 -2.15
N ILE A 153 -5.24 8.53 -1.71
CA ILE A 153 -4.08 7.76 -2.17
C ILE A 153 -4.14 7.53 -3.68
N VAL A 154 -5.27 7.03 -4.20
CA VAL A 154 -5.42 6.75 -5.63
C VAL A 154 -5.28 8.02 -6.46
N LYS A 155 -5.90 9.14 -6.02
CA LYS A 155 -5.77 10.45 -6.66
C LYS A 155 -4.33 10.94 -6.69
N ALA A 156 -3.63 10.89 -5.54
CA ALA A 156 -2.24 11.33 -5.44
C ALA A 156 -1.31 10.50 -6.33
N ILE A 157 -1.47 9.17 -6.33
CA ILE A 157 -0.73 8.29 -7.24
C ILE A 157 -1.01 8.69 -8.69
N ARG A 158 -2.28 8.79 -9.10
CA ARG A 158 -2.65 9.13 -10.48
C ARG A 158 -2.06 10.47 -10.92
N ALA A 159 -2.15 11.50 -10.07
CA ALA A 159 -1.59 12.82 -10.35
C ALA A 159 -0.07 12.76 -10.59
N LYS A 160 0.64 11.91 -9.84
CA LYS A 160 2.09 11.80 -9.92
C LYS A 160 2.61 10.94 -11.06
N VAL A 161 1.91 9.84 -11.38
CA VAL A 161 2.34 8.87 -12.39
C VAL A 161 1.76 9.13 -13.79
N GLY A 162 0.78 10.03 -13.92
CA GLY A 162 0.09 10.34 -15.18
C GLY A 162 -0.83 9.21 -15.64
N GLU A 163 -1.52 9.38 -16.78
CA GLU A 163 -2.59 8.47 -17.22
C GLU A 163 -2.10 7.12 -17.76
N LYS A 164 -0.92 7.11 -18.40
CA LYS A 164 -0.32 5.91 -19.03
C LYS A 164 0.47 5.07 -18.01
N PHE A 165 -0.21 4.68 -16.93
CA PHE A 165 0.33 3.85 -15.87
C PHE A 165 -0.82 3.09 -15.20
N ILE A 166 -0.67 1.77 -15.06
CA ILE A 166 -1.72 0.93 -14.49
C ILE A 166 -1.81 1.20 -12.99
N ILE A 167 -3.02 1.41 -12.49
CA ILE A 167 -3.31 1.47 -11.05
C ILE A 167 -4.35 0.39 -10.79
N CYS A 168 -3.93 -0.68 -10.14
CA CYS A 168 -4.82 -1.72 -9.61
C CYS A 168 -5.12 -1.39 -8.14
N PHE A 169 -6.36 -1.55 -7.71
CA PHE A 169 -6.72 -1.44 -6.30
C PHE A 169 -7.30 -2.76 -5.83
N ARG A 170 -6.66 -3.39 -4.83
CA ARG A 170 -7.13 -4.64 -4.26
C ARG A 170 -8.10 -4.34 -3.13
N LEU A 171 -9.39 -4.36 -3.46
CA LEU A 171 -10.48 -4.08 -2.53
C LEU A 171 -10.86 -5.33 -1.74
N SER A 172 -11.04 -5.18 -0.43
CA SER A 172 -11.72 -6.19 0.39
C SER A 172 -13.21 -6.11 0.14
N LEU A 173 -13.81 -7.17 -0.40
CA LEU A 173 -15.27 -7.24 -0.58
C LEU A 173 -15.97 -7.79 0.66
N LEU A 174 -15.22 -8.43 1.56
CA LEU A 174 -15.74 -9.10 2.75
C LEU A 174 -14.61 -9.27 3.76
N ASP A 175 -14.63 -8.56 4.90
CA ASP A 175 -13.50 -8.63 5.85
C ASP A 175 -13.61 -9.75 6.90
N LEU A 176 -14.73 -10.49 6.93
CA LEU A 176 -14.94 -11.68 7.77
C LEU A 176 -14.73 -11.45 9.28
N VAL A 177 -14.90 -10.22 9.77
CA VAL A 177 -14.87 -9.91 11.21
C VAL A 177 -16.13 -9.13 11.63
N HIS A 178 -16.47 -9.17 12.91
CA HIS A 178 -17.65 -8.47 13.42
C HIS A 178 -17.46 -6.94 13.27
N ASP A 179 -18.44 -6.28 12.65
CA ASP A 179 -18.42 -4.83 12.29
C ASP A 179 -17.41 -4.40 11.22
N GLY A 180 -17.15 -5.32 10.28
CA GLY A 180 -16.39 -5.06 9.06
C GLY A 180 -15.27 -6.05 8.97
#